data_AF-A0A3M1B681-F1
#
_entry.id   AF-A0A3M1B681-F1
#
_cell.length_a   1.000
_cell.length_b   1.000
_cell.length_c   1.000
_cell.angle_alpha   90.00
_cell.angle_beta   90.00
_cell.angle_gamma   90.00
#
_symmetry.space_group_name_H-M   'P 1'
#
loop_
_entity.id
_entity.type
_entity.pdbx_description
1 polymer ?
#
loop_
_entity_poly.entity_id
_entity_poly.type
_entity_poly.pdbx_seq_one_letter_code
_entity_poly.pdbx_strand_id
1 'polypeptide(L)' 'MSLKVDNKEYTFPLEKISKKLLNASPSERKIFEISPSGYGIHWPVLDEDLSIDGLLGIQHVPPQKKKYVQTS' A
#
# COMPACT_ATOMS: atom_id res chain seq x y z
N MET A 1 -11.63 -3.12 2.47
CA MET A 1 -11.35 -2.98 1.02
C MET A 1 -11.16 -4.38 0.46
N SER A 2 -11.81 -4.72 -0.65
CA SER A 2 -11.49 -5.92 -1.42
C SER A 2 -10.72 -5.52 -2.68
N LEU A 3 -9.62 -6.21 -2.95
CA LEU A 3 -8.76 -6.01 -4.11
C LEU A 3 -8.62 -7.34 -4.84
N LYS A 4 -8.83 -7.36 -6.16
CA LYS A 4 -8.64 -8.55 -6.98
C LYS A 4 -7.34 -8.42 -7.78
N VAL A 5 -6.38 -9.30 -7.51
CA VAL A 5 -5.07 -9.39 -8.18
C VAL A 5 -4.91 -10.82 -8.69
N ASP A 6 -4.61 -11.01 -9.98
CA ASP A 6 -4.39 -12.35 -10.57
C ASP A 6 -5.48 -13.38 -10.23
N ASN A 7 -6.75 -12.96 -10.32
CA ASN A 7 -7.93 -13.74 -9.94
C ASN A 7 -8.03 -14.15 -8.46
N LYS A 8 -7.11 -13.72 -7.60
CA LYS A 8 -7.23 -13.83 -6.15
C LYS A 8 -7.85 -12.57 -5.57
N GLU A 9 -8.84 -12.75 -4.71
CA GLU A 9 -9.46 -11.66 -3.97
C GLU A 9 -8.82 -11.55 -2.60
N TYR A 10 -8.36 -10.35 -2.27
CA TYR A 10 -7.76 -10.01 -1.00
C TYR A 10 -8.63 -9.00 -0.27
N THR A 11 -9.00 -9.31 0.97
CA THR A 11 -9.77 -8.40 1.81
C THR A 11 -8.90 -7.87 2.94
N PHE A 12 -8.77 -6.54 3.00
CA PHE A 12 -8.01 -5.86 4.05
C PHE A 12 -8.90 -4.93 4.87
N PRO A 13 -8.76 -4.93 6.21
CA PRO A 13 -9.41 -3.95 7.07
C PRO A 13 -8.74 -2.58 6.87
N LEU A 14 -9.55 -1.56 6.54
CA LEU A 14 -9.08 -0.22 6.19
C LEU A 14 -8.25 0.44 7.29
N GLU A 15 -8.65 0.22 8.54
CA GLU A 15 -7.95 0.72 9.73
C GLU A 15 -6.48 0.29 9.82
N LYS A 16 -6.13 -0.87 9.25
CA LYS A 16 -4.76 -1.39 9.27
C LYS A 16 -3.91 -0.90 8.12
N ILE A 17 -4.53 -0.49 7.01
CA ILE A 17 -3.81 -0.11 5.79
C ILE A 17 -3.62 1.40 5.70
N SER A 18 -4.63 2.21 6.03
CA SER A 18 -4.51 3.67 6.02
C SER A 18 -5.69 4.33 6.72
N LYS A 19 -5.37 5.31 7.59
CA LYS A 19 -6.38 6.19 8.20
C LYS A 19 -7.08 7.08 7.16
N LYS A 20 -6.38 7.48 6.09
CA LYS A 20 -6.99 8.29 5.02
C LYS A 20 -8.03 7.47 4.27
N LEU A 21 -7.70 6.23 3.89
CA LEU A 21 -8.67 5.34 3.27
C LEU A 21 -9.83 5.00 4.20
N LEU A 22 -9.58 4.83 5.50
CA LEU A 22 -10.65 4.62 6.48
C LEU A 22 -11.67 5.76 6.51
N ASN A 23 -11.20 7.02 6.43
CA ASN A 23 -12.06 8.20 6.44
C ASN A 23 -12.61 8.59 5.06
N ALA A 24 -12.04 8.05 3.98
CA ALA A 24 -12.47 8.35 2.62
C ALA A 24 -13.88 7.83 2.31
N SER A 25 -14.60 8.58 1.49
CA SER A 25 -15.90 8.18 0.95
C SER A 25 -15.76 7.03 -0.06
N PRO A 26 -16.85 6.27 -0.31
CA PRO A 26 -16.83 5.20 -1.31
C PRO A 26 -16.47 5.70 -2.72
N SER A 27 -16.80 6.95 -3.04
CA SER A 27 -16.49 7.56 -4.34
C SER A 27 -14.99 7.84 -4.49
N GLU A 28 -14.35 8.40 -3.45
CA GLU A 28 -12.91 8.66 -3.45
C GLU A 28 -12.10 7.36 -3.51
N ARG A 29 -12.54 6.32 -2.79
CA ARG A 29 -11.88 5.01 -2.81
C ARG A 29 -11.94 4.32 -4.17
N LYS A 30 -12.94 4.63 -5.00
CA LYS A 30 -13.07 4.09 -6.36
C LYS A 30 -12.18 4.81 -7.37
N ILE A 31 -11.69 6.00 -7.04
CA ILE A 31 -10.78 6.78 -7.89
C ILE A 31 -9.35 6.43 -7.47
N PHE A 32 -8.82 5.37 -8.08
CA PHE A 32 -7.45 4.94 -7.88
C PHE A 32 -6.80 4.58 -9.21
N GLU A 33 -5.47 4.63 -9.21
CA GLU A 33 -4.62 4.32 -10.34
C GLU A 33 -3.65 3.22 -9.95
N ILE A 34 -3.54 2.18 -10.78
CA ILE A 34 -2.55 1.12 -10.58
C ILE A 34 -1.24 1.61 -11.19
N SER A 35 -0.16 1.52 -10.42
CA SER A 35 1.17 1.85 -10.92
C SER A 35 1.49 1.05 -12.18
N PRO A 36 2.15 1.64 -13.21
CA PRO A 36 2.54 0.92 -14.41
C PRO A 36 3.40 -0.32 -14.15
N SER A 37 4.08 -0.37 -13.01
CA SER A 37 4.86 -1.54 -12.59
C SER A 37 3.99 -2.70 -12.09
N GLY A 38 2.71 -2.46 -11.76
CA GLY A 38 1.79 -3.43 -11.19
C GLY A 38 1.90 -3.63 -9.68
N TYR A 39 2.86 -2.97 -9.01
CA TYR A 39 3.17 -3.20 -7.59
C TYR A 39 2.63 -2.14 -6.62
N GLY A 40 1.91 -1.12 -7.11
CA GLY A 40 1.37 -0.05 -6.27
C GLY A 40 0.00 0.43 -6.73
N ILE A 41 -0.74 1.03 -5.80
CA ILE A 41 -2.04 1.66 -6.01
C ILE A 41 -1.94 3.08 -5.48
N HIS A 42 -2.29 4.05 -6.30
CA HIS A 42 -2.31 5.46 -5.94
C HIS A 42 -3.75 5.97 -5.91
N TRP A 43 -4.15 6.62 -4.84
CA TRP A 43 -5.41 7.37 -4.73
C TRP A 43 -5.11 8.86 -4.88
N PRO A 44 -5.22 9.44 -6.10
CA PRO A 44 -4.88 10.84 -6.35
C PRO A 44 -5.78 11.81 -5.57
N VAL A 45 -7.03 11.43 -5.29
CA VAL A 45 -7.98 12.27 -4.54
C VAL A 45 -7.61 12.36 -3.05
N LEU A 46 -7.02 11.30 -2.50
CA LEU A 46 -6.66 11.21 -1.09
C LEU A 46 -5.18 11.55 -0.83
N ASP A 47 -4.42 11.78 -1.90
CA ASP A 47 -2.97 11.89 -1.88
C ASP A 47 -2.34 10.74 -1.06
N GLU A 48 -2.76 9.52 -1.38
CA GLU A 48 -2.36 8.31 -0.65
C GLU A 48 -1.87 7.24 -1.62
N ASP A 49 -0.72 6.67 -1.33
CA ASP A 49 -0.13 5.54 -2.05
C ASP A 49 -0.09 4.29 -1.17
N LEU A 50 -0.43 3.14 -1.76
CA LEU A 50 -0.26 1.83 -1.14
C LEU A 50 0.54 0.91 -2.06
N SER A 51 1.49 0.20 -1.48
CA SER A 51 2.22 -0.86 -2.18
C SER A 51 1.47 -2.20 -2.03
N ILE A 52 1.38 -2.97 -3.11
CA ILE A 52 0.80 -4.32 -3.10
C ILE A 52 1.57 -5.21 -2.11
N ASP A 53 2.90 -5.09 -2.06
CA ASP A 53 3.74 -5.81 -1.08
C ASP A 53 3.35 -5.46 0.36
N GLY A 54 3.13 -4.16 0.63
CA GLY A 54 2.67 -3.68 1.94
C GLY A 54 1.28 -4.20 2.32
N LEU A 55 0.37 -4.31 1.34
CA LEU A 55 -0.96 -4.91 1.53
C LEU A 55 -0.88 -6.41 1.81
N LEU A 56 -0.10 -7.15 1.04
CA LEU A 56 0.10 -8.60 1.20
C LEU A 56 0.87 -8.95 2.48
N GLY A 57 1.34 -7.96 3.24
CA GLY A 57 2.20 -8.19 4.39
C GLY A 57 3.55 -8.78 3.98
N ILE A 58 3.92 -8.66 2.69
CA ILE A 58 5.30 -8.86 2.24
C ILE A 58 6.07 -7.69 2.82
N GLN A 59 6.48 -7.89 4.06
CA GLN A 59 7.42 -7.04 4.71
C GLN A 59 8.72 -7.25 3.93
N HIS A 60 8.94 -6.42 2.89
CA HIS A 60 10.27 -5.94 2.63
C HIS A 60 10.66 -5.24 3.93
N VAL A 61 11.16 -6.03 4.89
CA VAL A 61 12.08 -5.53 5.89
C VAL A 61 13.07 -4.73 5.06
N PRO A 62 13.08 -3.38 5.13
CA PRO A 62 14.22 -2.68 4.57
C PRO A 62 15.41 -3.37 5.24
N PRO A 63 16.43 -3.84 4.50
CA PRO A 63 17.59 -4.47 5.13
C PRO A 63 17.99 -3.51 6.23
N GLN A 64 17.77 -3.97 7.47
CA GLN A 64 17.88 -3.17 8.67
C GLN A 64 19.21 -2.48 8.52
N LYS A 65 19.24 -1.15 8.34
CA LYS A 65 20.47 -0.41 8.03
C LYS A 65 21.50 -0.92 9.03
N LYS A 66 22.40 -1.81 8.61
CA LYS A 66 23.56 -2.16 9.41
C LYS A 66 24.23 -0.82 9.55
N LYS A 67 24.23 -0.28 10.77
CA LYS A 67 24.96 0.92 11.10
C LYS A 67 26.37 0.65 10.58
N TYR A 68 26.75 1.25 9.45
CA TYR A 68 28.15 1.40 9.13
C TYR A 68 28.66 2.35 10.19
N VAL A 69 29.14 1.76 11.29
CA VAL A 69 29.96 2.45 12.26
C VAL A 69 31.19 2.86 11.46
N GLN A 70 31.22 4.14 11.11
CA GLN A 70 32.38 4.75 10.48
C GLN A 70 33.42 4.89 11.60
N THR A 71 34.21 3.85 11.82
CA THR A 71 35.48 3.94 12.54
C THR A 71 36.58 3.94 11.50
N SER A 72 37.20 5.11 11.33
CA SER A 72 38.65 5.37 11.20
C SER A 72 38.90 6.62 10.36
#